data_AF-A0A917TB61-F1
#
_entry.id   AF-A0A917TB61-F1
#
_cell.length_a   1.000
_cell.length_b   1.000
_cell.length_c   1.000
_cell.angle_alpha   90.00
_cell.angle_beta   90.00
_cell.angle_gamma   90.00
#
_symmetry.space_group_name_H-M   'P 1'
#
loop_
_entity.id
_entity.type
_entity.pdbx_description
1 polymer ?
#
loop_
_entity_poly.entity_id
_entity_poly.type
_entity_poly.pdbx_seq_one_letter_code
_entity_poly.pdbx_strand_id
1 'polypeptide(L)'
;MSVRVATVSDMGSKTNRAVTARQQARQRWAALTADRAARDSRIEEAAAAVIDAAEQLAAITGHAAEERAAAHAAYDAAVAKIDRAENDALGAAEPALAAGLAALTGEGVKAADIASLTGLPLADVRRLTVKAAAPADSGAPATREGAGAGADSE
;
A
#
# COMPACT_ATOMS: atom_id res chain seq x y z
N MET A 1 -13.98 34.54 -97.32
CA MET A 1 -13.23 33.59 -96.46
C MET A 1 -12.44 34.41 -95.44
N SER A 2 -12.96 34.55 -94.22
CA SER A 2 -12.25 35.26 -93.14
C SER A 2 -11.66 34.23 -92.18
N VAL A 3 -10.33 34.04 -92.25
CA VAL A 3 -9.58 33.20 -91.32
C VAL A 3 -9.36 34.01 -90.04
N ARG A 4 -9.99 33.60 -88.93
CA ARG A 4 -9.76 34.21 -87.62
C ARG A 4 -8.34 33.91 -87.16
N VAL A 5 -7.49 34.93 -87.13
CA VAL A 5 -6.19 34.91 -86.44
C VAL A 5 -6.46 35.06 -84.94
N ALA A 6 -6.87 33.98 -84.30
CA ALA A 6 -6.58 33.78 -82.89
C ALA A 6 -5.36 32.88 -82.86
N THR A 7 -4.24 33.24 -82.21
CA THR A 7 -3.34 32.19 -81.64
C THR A 7 -2.12 32.65 -80.84
N VAL A 8 -1.54 33.85 -81.00
CA VAL A 8 -0.27 34.11 -80.30
C VAL A 8 -0.45 34.75 -78.91
N SER A 9 -1.35 35.71 -78.74
CA SER A 9 -1.55 36.42 -77.46
C SER A 9 -2.29 35.56 -76.41
N ASP A 10 -3.25 34.74 -76.83
CA ASP A 10 -4.07 33.91 -75.92
C ASP A 10 -3.27 32.73 -75.33
N MET A 11 -2.32 32.16 -76.08
CA MET A 11 -1.43 31.09 -75.61
C MET A 11 -0.42 31.58 -74.56
N GLY A 12 0.17 32.77 -74.72
CA GLY A 12 1.07 33.35 -73.72
C GLY A 12 0.37 33.66 -72.39
N SER A 13 -0.89 34.10 -72.44
CA SER A 13 -1.70 34.37 -71.24
C SER A 13 -2.06 33.09 -70.46
N LYS A 14 -2.38 31.99 -71.17
CA LYS A 14 -2.71 30.70 -70.57
C LYS A 14 -1.49 30.05 -69.91
N THR A 15 -0.32 30.13 -70.54
CA THR A 15 0.93 29.59 -69.98
C THR A 15 1.36 30.38 -68.74
N ASN A 16 1.27 31.70 -68.74
CA ASN A 16 1.57 32.52 -67.55
C ASN A 16 0.62 32.26 -66.38
N ARG A 17 -0.69 32.05 -66.66
CA ARG A 17 -1.67 31.65 -65.65
C ARG A 17 -1.38 30.26 -65.08
N ALA A 18 -1.02 29.30 -65.92
CA ALA A 18 -0.70 27.94 -65.49
C ALA A 18 0.54 27.89 -64.60
N VAL A 19 1.59 28.66 -64.93
CA VAL A 19 2.81 28.77 -64.11
C VAL A 19 2.50 29.41 -62.76
N THR A 20 1.74 30.51 -62.76
CA THR A 20 1.32 31.19 -61.53
C THR A 20 0.47 30.28 -60.64
N ALA A 21 -0.49 29.56 -61.23
CA ALA A 21 -1.33 28.59 -60.51
C ALA A 21 -0.48 27.46 -59.89
N ARG A 22 0.52 26.95 -60.61
CA ARG A 22 1.42 25.92 -60.10
C ARG A 22 2.31 26.43 -58.97
N GLN A 23 2.78 27.67 -59.05
CA GLN A 23 3.54 28.31 -57.97
C GLN A 23 2.68 28.50 -56.72
N GLN A 24 1.45 28.98 -56.87
CA GLN A 24 0.50 29.10 -55.76
C GLN A 24 0.15 27.75 -55.15
N ALA A 25 -0.04 26.71 -55.96
CA ALA A 25 -0.27 25.35 -55.47
C ALA A 25 0.93 24.85 -54.65
N ARG A 26 2.16 25.05 -55.11
CA ARG A 26 3.38 24.70 -54.36
C ARG A 26 3.48 25.46 -53.02
N GLN A 27 3.18 26.75 -53.03
CA GLN A 27 3.16 27.57 -51.80
C GLN A 27 2.11 27.07 -50.80
N ARG A 28 0.90 26.71 -51.26
CA ARG A 28 -0.14 26.13 -50.40
C ARG A 28 0.30 24.79 -49.80
N TRP A 29 0.91 23.92 -50.61
CA TRP A 29 1.45 22.65 -50.11
C TRP A 29 2.55 22.85 -49.08
N ALA A 30 3.50 23.75 -49.33
CA ALA A 30 4.56 24.07 -48.39
C ALA A 30 4.00 24.61 -47.05
N ALA A 31 2.99 25.48 -47.11
CA ALA A 31 2.32 26.00 -45.92
C ALA A 31 1.60 24.90 -45.13
N LEU A 32 0.89 23.99 -45.81
CA LEU A 32 0.22 22.86 -45.16
C LEU A 32 1.21 21.90 -44.51
N THR A 33 2.35 21.62 -45.14
CA THR A 33 3.39 20.76 -44.55
C THR A 33 4.03 21.41 -43.33
N ALA A 34 4.29 22.72 -43.37
CA ALA A 34 4.84 23.45 -42.23
C ALA A 34 3.86 23.47 -41.05
N ASP A 35 2.57 23.70 -41.31
CA ASP A 35 1.55 23.71 -40.26
C ASP A 35 1.32 22.32 -39.65
N ARG A 36 1.40 21.25 -40.46
CA ARG A 36 1.39 19.87 -39.92
C ARG A 36 2.58 19.62 -39.02
N ALA A 37 3.80 19.92 -39.47
CA ALA A 37 5.00 19.74 -38.65
C ALA A 37 4.92 20.53 -37.33
N ALA A 38 4.41 21.77 -37.36
CA ALA A 38 4.21 22.57 -36.16
C ALA A 38 3.09 22.04 -35.23
N ARG A 39 2.09 21.36 -35.78
CA ARG A 39 1.08 20.66 -34.98
C ARG A 39 1.64 19.39 -34.37
N ASP A 40 2.35 18.59 -35.15
CA ASP A 40 2.95 17.33 -34.71
C ASP A 40 3.97 17.60 -33.58
N SER A 41 4.84 18.59 -33.74
CA SER A 41 5.77 19.01 -32.68
C SER A 41 5.07 19.42 -31.37
N ARG A 42 3.96 20.19 -31.45
CA ARG A 42 3.19 20.55 -30.25
C ARG A 42 2.49 19.35 -29.62
N ILE A 43 2.05 18.39 -30.43
CA ILE A 43 1.45 17.14 -29.94
C ILE A 43 2.50 16.30 -29.24
N GLU A 44 3.71 16.18 -29.81
CA GLU A 44 4.83 15.45 -29.21
C GLU A 44 5.24 16.07 -27.87
N GLU A 45 5.38 17.40 -27.80
CA GLU A 45 5.66 18.11 -26.54
C GLU A 45 4.56 17.90 -25.49
N ALA A 46 3.29 18.00 -25.88
CA ALA A 46 2.17 17.76 -24.99
C ALA A 46 2.11 16.30 -24.51
N ALA A 47 2.40 15.34 -25.39
CA ALA A 47 2.45 13.93 -25.04
C ALA A 47 3.58 13.64 -24.05
N ALA A 48 4.78 14.20 -24.26
CA ALA A 48 5.90 14.09 -23.33
C ALA A 48 5.53 14.64 -21.94
N ALA A 49 4.91 15.83 -21.88
CA ALA A 49 4.48 16.43 -20.62
C ALA A 49 3.43 15.56 -19.88
N VAL A 50 2.51 14.92 -20.60
CA VAL A 50 1.53 14.00 -20.01
C VAL A 50 2.19 12.73 -19.48
N ILE A 51 3.15 12.18 -20.20
CA ILE A 51 3.91 11.00 -19.76
C ILE A 51 4.68 11.32 -18.48
N ASP A 52 5.42 12.43 -18.45
CA ASP A 52 6.16 12.87 -17.26
C ASP A 52 5.23 13.06 -16.05
N ALA A 53 4.07 13.68 -16.25
CA ALA A 53 3.09 13.87 -15.19
C ALA A 53 2.51 12.54 -14.68
N ALA A 54 2.27 11.58 -15.57
CA ALA A 54 1.79 10.26 -15.20
C ALA A 54 2.84 9.47 -14.41
N GLU A 55 4.11 9.54 -14.80
CA GLU A 55 5.23 8.92 -14.07
C GLU A 55 5.40 9.52 -12.68
N GLN A 56 5.34 10.85 -12.56
CA GLN A 56 5.39 11.53 -11.26
C GLN A 56 4.23 11.12 -10.35
N LEU A 57 3.02 11.03 -10.90
CA LEU A 57 1.85 10.58 -10.15
C LEU A 57 2.00 9.13 -9.68
N ALA A 58 2.50 8.24 -10.55
CA ALA A 58 2.78 6.85 -10.21
C ALA A 58 3.82 6.74 -9.09
N ALA A 59 4.90 7.53 -9.13
CA ALA A 59 5.90 7.57 -8.08
C ALA A 59 5.31 8.04 -6.73
N ILE A 60 4.54 9.13 -6.73
CA ILE A 60 3.91 9.67 -5.51
C ILE A 60 2.95 8.65 -4.90
N THR A 61 2.11 8.03 -5.73
CA THR A 61 1.12 7.05 -5.27
C THR A 61 1.76 5.75 -4.79
N GLY A 62 2.84 5.30 -5.44
CA GLY A 62 3.65 4.17 -5.00
C GLY A 62 4.24 4.41 -3.62
N HIS A 63 4.95 5.53 -3.42
CA HIS A 63 5.53 5.88 -2.12
C HIS A 63 4.47 6.05 -1.02
N ALA A 64 3.34 6.70 -1.32
CA ALA A 64 2.26 6.84 -0.36
C ALA A 64 1.64 5.50 0.06
N ALA A 65 1.61 4.49 -0.83
CA ALA A 65 1.14 3.15 -0.49
C ALA A 65 2.13 2.42 0.43
N GLU A 66 3.43 2.51 0.13
CA GLU A 66 4.50 1.94 0.95
C GLU A 66 4.54 2.54 2.36
N GLU A 67 4.44 3.87 2.47
CA GLU A 67 4.41 4.57 3.77
C GLU A 67 3.19 4.18 4.61
N ARG A 68 2.02 4.06 3.99
CA ARG A 68 0.81 3.59 4.69
C ARG A 68 0.95 2.16 5.17
N ALA A 69 1.49 1.27 4.33
CA ALA A 69 1.73 -0.13 4.71
C ALA A 69 2.71 -0.22 5.89
N ALA A 70 3.79 0.57 5.87
CA ALA A 70 4.75 0.64 6.97
C ALA A 70 4.12 1.19 8.26
N ALA A 71 3.30 2.24 8.17
CA ALA A 71 2.60 2.80 9.33
C ALA A 71 1.61 1.81 9.96
N HIS A 72 0.85 1.08 9.13
CA HIS A 72 -0.05 0.03 9.61
C HIS A 72 0.72 -1.10 10.31
N ALA A 73 1.80 -1.60 9.70
CA ALA A 73 2.63 -2.64 10.31
C ALA A 73 3.23 -2.20 11.65
N ALA A 74 3.67 -0.93 11.76
CA ALA A 74 4.17 -0.37 13.02
C ALA A 74 3.07 -0.29 14.09
N TYR A 75 1.86 0.11 13.70
CA TYR A 75 0.70 0.15 14.60
C TYR A 75 0.35 -1.25 15.11
N ASP A 76 0.22 -2.24 14.22
CA ASP A 76 -0.11 -3.62 14.58
C ASP A 76 0.93 -4.22 15.52
N ALA A 77 2.22 -3.95 15.26
CA ALA A 77 3.31 -4.38 16.14
C ALA A 77 3.23 -3.74 17.54
N ALA A 78 2.82 -2.47 17.62
CA ALA A 78 2.63 -1.77 18.89
C ALA A 78 1.46 -2.35 19.70
N VAL A 79 0.32 -2.61 19.05
CA VAL A 79 -0.85 -3.25 19.68
C VAL A 79 -0.47 -4.65 20.18
N ALA A 80 0.14 -5.48 19.34
CA ALA A 80 0.57 -6.82 19.74
C ALA A 80 1.61 -6.83 20.88
N LYS A 81 2.38 -5.75 21.06
CA LYS A 81 3.28 -5.59 22.21
C LYS A 81 2.51 -5.27 23.48
N ILE A 82 1.50 -4.40 23.41
CA ILE A 82 0.63 -4.06 24.54
C ILE A 82 -0.15 -5.30 24.99
N ASP A 83 -0.78 -6.01 24.05
CA ASP A 83 -1.55 -7.22 24.35
C ASP A 83 -0.68 -8.30 25.02
N ARG A 84 0.57 -8.47 24.57
CA ARG A 84 1.51 -9.38 25.22
C ARG A 84 1.87 -8.92 26.62
N ALA A 85 2.17 -7.64 26.81
CA ALA A 85 2.49 -7.11 28.13
C ALA A 85 1.31 -7.25 29.12
N GLU A 86 0.07 -7.04 28.65
CA GLU A 86 -1.14 -7.25 29.45
C GLU A 86 -1.33 -8.73 29.80
N ASN A 87 -1.21 -9.62 28.80
CA ASN A 87 -1.33 -11.06 29.03
C ASN A 87 -0.23 -11.60 29.97
N ASP A 88 1.00 -11.12 29.85
CA ASP A 88 2.11 -11.49 30.74
C ASP A 88 1.86 -10.97 32.16
N ALA A 89 1.37 -9.74 32.32
CA ALA A 89 1.03 -9.17 33.62
C ALA A 89 -0.13 -9.94 34.28
N LEU A 90 -1.19 -10.26 33.53
CA LEU A 90 -2.31 -11.08 34.01
C LEU A 90 -1.85 -12.50 34.35
N GLY A 91 -1.01 -13.09 33.49
CA GLY A 91 -0.43 -14.42 33.67
C GLY A 91 0.46 -14.52 34.91
N ALA A 92 1.13 -13.43 35.32
CA ALA A 92 1.89 -13.36 36.56
C ALA A 92 1.02 -13.06 37.79
N ALA A 93 -0.01 -12.22 37.63
CA ALA A 93 -0.86 -11.79 38.74
C ALA A 93 -1.78 -12.91 39.25
N GLU A 94 -2.39 -13.70 38.37
CA GLU A 94 -3.31 -14.78 38.78
C GLU A 94 -2.64 -15.86 39.67
N PRO A 95 -1.46 -16.43 39.34
CA PRO A 95 -0.81 -17.41 40.22
C PRO A 95 -0.30 -16.78 41.53
N ALA A 96 0.16 -15.53 41.51
CA ALA A 96 0.56 -14.82 42.74
C ALA A 96 -0.64 -14.60 43.67
N LEU A 97 -1.79 -14.20 43.13
CA LEU A 97 -3.04 -14.09 43.87
C LEU A 97 -3.48 -15.45 44.41
N ALA A 98 -3.47 -16.49 43.57
CA ALA A 98 -3.83 -17.84 43.96
C ALA A 98 -2.95 -18.36 45.12
N ALA A 99 -1.63 -18.14 45.07
CA ALA A 99 -0.70 -18.50 46.13
C ALA A 99 -0.95 -17.72 47.44
N GLY A 100 -1.18 -16.41 47.36
CA GLY A 100 -1.50 -15.59 48.54
C GLY A 100 -2.82 -15.99 49.20
N LEU A 101 -3.85 -16.28 48.40
CA LEU A 101 -5.14 -16.77 48.89
C LEU A 101 -4.99 -18.15 49.54
N ALA A 102 -4.19 -19.06 48.95
CA ALA A 102 -3.91 -20.36 49.53
C ALA A 102 -3.19 -20.26 50.88
N ALA A 103 -2.20 -19.36 51.00
CA ALA A 103 -1.50 -19.09 52.27
C ALA A 103 -2.47 -18.63 53.37
N LEU A 104 -3.35 -17.67 53.07
CA LEU A 104 -4.37 -17.19 54.01
C LEU A 104 -5.34 -18.31 54.44
N THR A 105 -5.75 -19.18 53.51
CA THR A 105 -6.58 -20.34 53.88
C THR A 105 -5.83 -21.36 54.72
N GLY A 106 -4.51 -21.54 54.49
CA GLY A 106 -3.64 -22.38 55.30
C GLY A 106 -3.47 -21.87 56.74
N GLU A 107 -3.55 -20.56 56.93
CA GLU A 107 -3.61 -19.91 58.25
C GLU A 107 -4.99 -19.99 58.92
N GLY A 108 -5.99 -20.60 58.25
CA GLY A 108 -7.33 -20.82 58.79
C GLY A 108 -8.33 -19.69 58.52
N VAL A 109 -7.97 -18.69 57.70
CA VAL A 109 -8.90 -17.62 57.29
C VAL A 109 -9.93 -18.19 56.32
N LYS A 110 -11.23 -17.95 56.58
CA LYS A 110 -12.30 -18.47 55.73
C LYS A 110 -12.40 -17.67 54.44
N ALA A 111 -12.75 -18.35 53.34
CA ALA A 111 -12.92 -17.72 52.03
C ALA A 111 -13.92 -16.54 52.03
N ALA A 112 -14.94 -16.56 52.89
CA ALA A 112 -15.89 -15.45 53.05
C ALA A 112 -15.25 -14.21 53.67
N ASP A 113 -14.38 -14.40 54.66
CA ASP A 113 -13.66 -13.31 55.33
C ASP A 113 -12.60 -12.72 54.37
N ILE A 114 -11.92 -13.57 53.59
CA ILE A 114 -10.98 -13.14 52.56
C ILE A 114 -11.69 -12.32 51.47
N ALA A 115 -12.86 -12.77 50.98
CA ALA A 115 -13.66 -12.05 50.00
C ALA A 115 -14.10 -10.67 50.54
N SER A 116 -14.51 -10.61 51.81
CA SER A 116 -14.87 -9.36 52.49
C SER A 116 -13.68 -8.39 52.58
N LEU A 117 -12.50 -8.88 52.97
CA LEU A 117 -11.30 -8.07 53.16
C LEU A 117 -10.67 -7.58 51.84
N THR A 118 -10.72 -8.39 50.79
CA THR A 118 -10.09 -8.09 49.50
C THR A 118 -11.04 -7.44 48.50
N GLY A 119 -12.35 -7.48 48.75
CA GLY A 119 -13.38 -7.05 47.80
C GLY A 119 -13.55 -7.98 46.60
N LEU A 120 -12.85 -9.13 46.58
CA LEU A 120 -12.98 -10.11 45.51
C LEU A 120 -14.31 -10.87 45.62
N PRO A 121 -14.94 -11.25 44.50
CA PRO A 121 -16.11 -12.12 44.53
C PRO A 121 -15.78 -13.45 45.22
N LEU A 122 -16.67 -13.91 46.10
CA LEU A 122 -16.48 -15.17 46.83
C LEU A 122 -16.26 -16.37 45.89
N ALA A 123 -16.90 -16.35 44.71
CA ALA A 123 -16.71 -17.37 43.69
C ALA A 123 -15.27 -17.40 43.16
N ASP A 124 -14.65 -16.23 42.95
CA ASP A 124 -13.27 -16.13 42.47
C ASP A 124 -12.27 -16.53 43.54
N VAL A 125 -12.49 -16.15 44.80
CA VAL A 125 -11.65 -16.59 45.93
C VAL A 125 -11.63 -18.12 46.03
N ARG A 126 -12.79 -18.77 45.90
CA ARG A 126 -12.89 -20.24 45.89
C ARG A 126 -12.23 -20.86 44.65
N ARG A 127 -12.46 -20.29 43.46
CA ARG A 127 -11.85 -20.76 42.20
C ARG A 127 -10.32 -20.73 42.27
N LEU A 128 -9.77 -19.61 42.73
CA LEU A 128 -8.32 -19.39 42.79
C LEU A 128 -7.64 -20.22 43.89
N THR A 129 -8.27 -20.39 45.05
CA THR A 129 -7.74 -21.27 46.12
C THR A 129 -7.72 -22.74 45.70
N VAL A 130 -8.75 -23.22 45.00
CA VAL A 130 -8.76 -24.58 44.44
C VAL A 130 -7.69 -24.74 43.35
N LYS A 131 -7.54 -23.74 42.47
CA LYS A 131 -6.52 -23.73 41.42
C LYS A 131 -5.09 -23.74 41.99
N ALA A 132 -4.85 -23.06 43.11
CA ALA A 132 -3.56 -23.07 43.81
C ALA A 132 -3.23 -24.43 44.47
N ALA A 133 -4.26 -25.17 44.90
CA ALA A 133 -4.11 -26.48 45.51
C ALA A 133 -3.92 -27.61 44.49
N ALA A 134 -4.22 -27.38 43.21
CA ALA A 134 -3.92 -28.32 42.15
C ALA A 134 -2.39 -28.38 41.93
N PRO A 135 -1.77 -29.57 41.86
CA PRO A 135 -0.35 -29.68 41.55
C PRO A 135 -0.08 -29.03 40.19
N ALA A 136 0.94 -28.19 40.12
CA ALA A 136 1.38 -27.56 38.89
C ALA A 136 1.87 -28.65 37.93
N ASP A 137 0.97 -29.15 37.08
CA ASP A 137 1.34 -30.10 36.05
C ASP A 137 2.27 -29.37 35.07
N SER A 138 3.48 -29.90 34.96
CA SER A 138 4.63 -29.28 34.30
C SER A 138 4.38 -29.15 32.80
N GLY A 139 3.80 -28.03 32.38
CA GLY A 139 3.78 -27.58 30.99
C GLY A 139 5.17 -27.13 30.55
N ALA A 140 6.10 -28.07 30.37
CA ALA A 140 7.34 -27.82 29.66
C ALA A 140 6.98 -27.43 28.20
N PRO A 141 7.45 -26.28 27.69
CA PRO A 141 7.23 -25.94 26.29
C PRO A 141 7.97 -26.96 25.43
N ALA A 142 7.23 -27.69 24.61
CA ALA A 142 7.80 -28.51 23.55
C ALA A 142 8.62 -27.60 22.63
N THR A 143 9.94 -27.65 22.76
CA THR A 143 10.88 -27.14 21.78
C THR A 143 10.57 -27.83 20.46
N ARG A 144 9.83 -27.14 19.57
CA ARG A 144 9.89 -27.44 18.14
C ARG A 144 11.26 -26.99 17.67
N GLU A 145 12.23 -27.86 17.89
CA GLU A 145 13.53 -27.81 17.28
C GLU A 145 13.33 -28.16 15.79
N GLY A 146 13.05 -27.12 15.00
CA GLY A 146 13.17 -27.18 13.55
C GLY A 146 14.65 -27.21 13.19
N ALA A 147 15.26 -28.40 13.24
CA ALA A 147 16.51 -28.66 12.57
C ALA A 147 16.22 -29.02 11.11
N GLY A 148 16.21 -27.99 10.25
CA GLY A 148 16.49 -28.20 8.84
C GLY A 148 17.98 -28.52 8.68
N ALA A 149 18.30 -29.68 8.10
CA ALA A 149 19.60 -29.97 7.52
C ALA A 149 19.50 -31.18 6.57
N GLY A 150 19.97 -30.98 5.33
CA GLY A 150 20.08 -31.96 4.24
C GLY A 150 19.22 -31.55 3.05
N ALA A 151 19.66 -30.82 2.02
CA ALA A 151 20.97 -30.82 1.36
C ALA A 151 21.46 -32.25 1.09
N ASP A 152 20.98 -32.85 0.00
CA ASP A 152 21.83 -33.41 -1.08
C ASP A 152 21.10 -34.44 -1.95
N SER A 153 21.34 -34.31 -3.26
CA SER A 153 21.43 -35.37 -4.30
C SER A 153 20.16 -36.11 -4.75
N GLU A 154 19.65 -35.76 -5.94
CA GLU A 154 19.85 -36.50 -7.22
C GLU A 154 19.34 -35.67 -8.42
#